data_AF-A0A5M6IMH1-F1
#
_entry.id   AF-A0A5M6IMH1-F1
#
_cell.length_a   1.000
_cell.length_b   1.000
_cell.length_c   1.000
_cell.angle_alpha   90.00
_cell.angle_beta   90.00
_cell.angle_gamma   90.00
#
_symmetry.space_group_name_H-M   'P 1'
#
loop_
_entity.id
_entity.type
_entity.pdbx_description
1 polymer ?
#
loop_
_entity_poly.entity_id
_entity_poly.type
_entity_poly.pdbx_seq_one_letter_code
_entity_poly.pdbx_strand_id
1 'polypeptide(L)'
;MATLLVAADEGDRVMAGVRFLLGVDLTDAVLLSLDGPPALLRYADLEALLQARAPIAAGLFAEPTLDAVDGGAPTRVSWYGAAPGAPALFGTLPPDVRLIAEQALRERLAAVAPLLDDPAIAPLLRAALTTLRPGDVMWTGAAPVVVNWGMAPAAVGTSAAALAAHVQDGLAKYMPGERNPWRDAPARAAPPAGAAALVPPFPAAGPGAAAAAPAVTPGRRGVIVAAGTAVALVLLVAALALAAGYAWGWRTLAQGLQEGARAAPGPGPERESEMMRVQESINDGLRQRIAELERTLGGDVCTPGGAVPAGMTPMPAGPLAPPPELQPVPRPPAPQGNTPQGNGTGQNAATGQAPPGGSPAMLADILEDAVVIVVAEAGEHSAMGSGFAIAPTLVVTNRHVIAGATPGHVRVLSRRLGRAVPAEVIAQTPGDEIGQPDFALLRLGEGQLSPLPLATAADRMLDVVAVGFPGFALNLDADVARALRGAPPQPLFTPGFLSAAQEIGGQRILVHTASIDHGSSGGPLADRCGRVVGVNTFGRTDGQTAYRLDYALSAPMLITFLQAHGVRPDVREDTCHPAAAAAAPPR
;
A
#
# COMPACT_ATOMS: atom_id res chain seq x y z
N MET A 1 34.52 -44.18 22.11
CA MET A 1 35.25 -43.22 21.27
C MET A 1 34.24 -42.26 20.68
N ALA A 2 34.41 -40.95 20.96
CA ALA A 2 33.81 -39.75 20.34
C ALA A 2 32.26 -39.68 20.29
N THR A 3 31.52 -38.74 20.89
CA THR A 3 31.70 -37.31 21.29
C THR A 3 32.00 -36.36 20.13
N LEU A 4 31.21 -35.28 20.06
CA LEU A 4 31.19 -34.11 19.14
C LEU A 4 30.50 -34.37 17.78
N LEU A 5 29.46 -33.67 17.32
CA LEU A 5 28.90 -32.35 17.67
C LEU A 5 27.36 -32.43 17.75
N VAL A 6 26.81 -32.25 18.95
CA VAL A 6 25.45 -31.77 19.21
C VAL A 6 25.63 -30.61 20.18
N ALA A 7 25.83 -29.39 19.65
CA ALA A 7 25.86 -28.14 20.40
C ALA A 7 26.05 -26.96 19.43
N ALA A 8 25.06 -26.72 18.55
CA ALA A 8 24.90 -25.45 17.83
C ALA A 8 23.55 -25.41 17.11
N ASP A 9 22.43 -25.65 17.81
CA ASP A 9 21.11 -25.29 17.27
C ASP A 9 20.04 -25.07 18.37
N GLU A 10 20.43 -24.42 19.46
CA GLU A 10 19.49 -23.98 20.52
C GLU A 10 19.49 -22.44 20.69
N GLY A 11 20.17 -21.71 19.79
CA GLY A 11 20.27 -20.25 19.83
C GLY A 11 19.44 -19.48 18.80
N ASP A 12 18.83 -20.15 17.82
CA ASP A 12 18.18 -19.49 16.66
C ASP A 12 16.65 -19.72 16.58
N ARG A 13 16.03 -20.08 17.71
CA ARG A 13 14.60 -19.84 17.91
C ARG A 13 14.38 -18.36 18.23
N VAL A 14 14.66 -17.50 17.25
CA VAL A 14 14.15 -16.13 17.25
C VAL A 14 12.63 -16.25 17.27
N MET A 15 12.05 -15.79 18.37
CA MET A 15 10.62 -15.74 18.62
C MET A 15 9.90 -15.22 17.36
N ALA A 16 9.21 -16.11 16.65
CA ALA A 16 8.38 -15.77 15.50
C ALA A 16 7.18 -14.95 16.01
N GLY A 17 7.40 -13.66 16.21
CA GLY A 17 6.41 -12.73 16.71
C GLY A 17 5.24 -12.60 15.74
N VAL A 18 4.04 -12.53 16.29
CA VAL A 18 2.82 -12.15 15.58
C VAL A 18 2.99 -10.70 15.11
N ARG A 19 2.93 -10.46 13.79
CA ARG A 19 3.11 -9.15 13.17
C ARG A 19 1.82 -8.64 12.57
N PHE A 20 1.64 -7.32 12.55
CA PHE A 20 0.56 -6.67 11.79
C PHE A 20 0.72 -6.94 10.29
N LEU A 21 -0.37 -7.31 9.64
CA LEU A 21 -0.42 -7.62 8.22
C LEU A 21 -1.19 -6.54 7.44
N LEU A 22 -2.40 -6.21 7.90
CA LEU A 22 -3.32 -5.31 7.18
C LEU A 22 -4.38 -4.75 8.13
N GLY A 23 -4.85 -3.52 7.89
CA GLY A 23 -6.06 -2.96 8.51
C GLY A 23 -7.11 -2.66 7.45
N VAL A 24 -8.38 -2.97 7.74
CA VAL A 24 -9.51 -2.73 6.83
C VAL A 24 -10.70 -2.14 7.57
N ASP A 25 -11.28 -1.09 7.01
CA ASP A 25 -12.52 -0.48 7.51
C ASP A 25 -13.75 -1.33 7.13
N LEU A 26 -14.71 -1.44 8.05
CA LEU A 26 -15.87 -2.31 7.93
C LEU A 26 -17.09 -1.68 7.23
N THR A 27 -16.96 -0.46 6.71
CA THR A 27 -18.08 0.34 6.16
C THR A 27 -18.92 -0.39 5.11
N ASP A 28 -18.29 -1.20 4.26
CA ASP A 28 -18.93 -1.97 3.19
C ASP A 28 -18.80 -3.50 3.36
N ALA A 29 -18.52 -3.96 4.58
CA ALA A 29 -18.31 -5.37 4.89
C ALA A 29 -19.43 -5.93 5.77
N VAL A 30 -19.89 -7.14 5.44
CA VAL A 30 -20.83 -7.90 6.26
C VAL A 30 -20.08 -9.04 6.92
N LEU A 31 -20.08 -9.07 8.26
CA LEU A 31 -19.50 -10.17 9.02
C LEU A 31 -20.39 -11.41 8.92
N LEU A 32 -19.82 -12.54 8.51
CA LEU A 32 -20.58 -13.76 8.29
C LEU A 32 -20.86 -14.50 9.59
N SER A 33 -22.14 -14.76 9.84
CA SER A 33 -22.66 -15.53 10.96
C SER A 33 -23.59 -16.60 10.40
N LEU A 34 -23.12 -17.85 10.42
CA LEU A 34 -23.90 -18.99 9.90
C LEU A 34 -24.58 -19.81 10.99
N ASP A 35 -23.84 -20.09 12.06
CA ASP A 35 -24.31 -20.76 13.28
C ASP A 35 -23.53 -20.19 14.48
N GLY A 36 -24.09 -19.18 15.14
CA GLY A 36 -23.51 -18.51 16.30
C GLY A 36 -22.89 -17.13 15.99
N PRO A 37 -21.95 -16.63 16.83
CA PRO A 37 -21.35 -15.32 16.64
C PRO A 37 -20.57 -15.24 15.30
N PRO A 38 -20.31 -14.02 14.79
CA PRO A 38 -19.50 -13.81 13.60
C PRO A 38 -18.22 -14.64 13.58
N ALA A 39 -17.89 -15.21 12.43
CA ALA A 39 -16.75 -16.13 12.31
C ALA A 39 -15.42 -15.50 12.79
N LEU A 40 -15.24 -14.19 12.62
CA LEU A 40 -14.04 -13.47 13.08
C LEU A 40 -13.86 -13.56 14.61
N LEU A 41 -14.96 -13.52 15.38
CA LEU A 41 -14.91 -13.65 16.83
C LEU A 41 -14.58 -15.07 17.30
N ARG A 42 -14.57 -16.03 16.37
CA ARG A 42 -14.30 -17.45 16.62
C ARG A 42 -12.93 -17.88 16.10
N TYR A 43 -11.99 -16.94 15.99
CA TYR A 43 -10.62 -17.23 15.55
C TYR A 43 -9.96 -18.34 16.40
N ALA A 44 -10.05 -18.26 17.72
CA ALA A 44 -9.47 -19.29 18.60
C ALA A 44 -10.06 -20.69 18.36
N ASP A 45 -11.38 -20.78 18.11
CA ASP A 45 -12.04 -22.05 17.76
C ASP A 45 -11.54 -22.57 16.41
N LEU A 46 -11.42 -21.68 15.42
CA LEU A 46 -10.96 -22.01 14.07
C LEU A 46 -9.51 -22.52 14.10
N GLU A 47 -8.62 -21.82 14.80
CA GLU A 47 -7.21 -22.19 14.89
C GLU A 47 -7.03 -23.51 15.65
N ALA A 48 -7.71 -23.69 16.79
CA ALA A 48 -7.69 -24.95 17.54
C ALA A 48 -8.21 -26.13 16.68
N LEU A 49 -9.24 -25.89 15.87
CA LEU A 49 -9.79 -26.88 14.95
C LEU A 49 -8.79 -27.27 13.87
N LEU A 50 -8.15 -26.29 13.23
CA LEU A 50 -7.15 -26.54 12.20
C LEU A 50 -5.94 -27.26 12.79
N GLN A 51 -5.46 -26.85 13.96
CA GLN A 51 -4.34 -27.49 14.62
C GLN A 51 -4.64 -28.95 15.00
N ALA A 52 -5.88 -29.27 15.36
CA ALA A 52 -6.30 -30.64 15.70
C ALA A 52 -6.58 -31.53 14.47
N ARG A 53 -7.15 -30.98 13.40
CA ARG A 53 -7.72 -31.77 12.28
C ARG A 53 -6.99 -31.60 10.95
N ALA A 54 -6.27 -30.50 10.75
CA ALA A 54 -5.48 -30.19 9.57
C ALA A 54 -4.22 -29.37 9.93
N PRO A 55 -3.22 -29.96 10.61
CA PRO A 55 -2.08 -29.20 11.16
C PRO A 55 -1.27 -28.42 10.11
N ILE A 56 -1.23 -28.90 8.87
CA ILE A 56 -0.59 -28.20 7.74
C ILE A 56 -1.27 -26.86 7.44
N ALA A 57 -2.57 -26.73 7.72
CA ALA A 57 -3.35 -25.52 7.59
C ALA A 57 -3.38 -24.66 8.87
N ALA A 58 -2.66 -25.04 9.93
CA ALA A 58 -2.50 -24.16 11.09
C ALA A 58 -1.79 -22.86 10.69
N GLY A 59 -2.25 -21.73 11.23
CA GLY A 59 -1.80 -20.40 10.85
C GLY A 59 -2.15 -20.01 9.40
N LEU A 60 -3.08 -20.72 8.74
CA LEU A 60 -3.58 -20.32 7.42
C LEU A 60 -4.38 -19.02 7.49
N PHE A 61 -5.07 -18.74 8.60
CA PHE A 61 -5.91 -17.56 8.76
C PHE A 61 -5.22 -16.55 9.69
N ALA A 62 -5.21 -15.28 9.29
CA ALA A 62 -4.70 -14.20 10.14
C ALA A 62 -5.60 -13.97 11.36
N GLU A 63 -5.00 -13.61 12.49
CA GLU A 63 -5.69 -13.26 13.72
C GLU A 63 -6.36 -11.87 13.58
N PRO A 64 -7.69 -11.76 13.79
CA PRO A 64 -8.40 -10.49 13.73
C PRO A 64 -8.44 -9.79 15.10
N THR A 65 -8.14 -8.49 15.10
CA THR A 65 -8.42 -7.57 16.20
C THR A 65 -9.47 -6.57 15.74
N LEU A 66 -10.59 -6.50 16.43
CA LEU A 66 -11.69 -5.58 16.11
C LEU A 66 -11.51 -4.28 16.90
N ASP A 67 -11.36 -3.17 16.18
CA ASP A 67 -11.28 -1.85 16.77
C ASP A 67 -12.69 -1.25 16.81
N ALA A 68 -13.17 -0.94 18.02
CA ALA A 68 -14.44 -0.27 18.25
C ALA A 68 -14.19 1.15 18.77
N VAL A 69 -14.86 2.13 18.17
CA VAL A 69 -14.92 3.49 18.72
C VAL A 69 -16.04 3.51 19.76
N ASP A 70 -15.70 3.79 21.03
CA ASP A 70 -16.64 4.06 22.13
C ASP A 70 -17.72 3.00 22.40
N GLY A 71 -17.35 1.70 22.38
CA GLY A 71 -18.26 0.60 22.74
C GLY A 71 -19.38 0.34 21.74
N GLY A 72 -19.30 0.94 20.54
CA GLY A 72 -20.20 0.70 19.41
C GLY A 72 -19.84 -0.55 18.58
N ALA A 73 -20.52 -0.72 17.45
CA ALA A 73 -20.18 -1.75 16.47
C ALA A 73 -18.75 -1.54 15.95
N PRO A 74 -17.98 -2.63 15.69
CA PRO A 74 -16.61 -2.50 15.21
C PRO A 74 -16.59 -1.75 13.88
N THR A 75 -15.69 -0.78 13.76
CA THR A 75 -15.54 0.06 12.56
C THR A 75 -14.34 -0.35 11.72
N ARG A 76 -13.38 -1.07 12.31
CA ARG A 76 -12.16 -1.53 11.65
C ARG A 76 -11.74 -2.91 12.17
N VAL A 77 -11.07 -3.67 11.30
CA VAL A 77 -10.37 -4.92 11.65
C VAL A 77 -8.91 -4.77 11.32
N SER A 78 -8.06 -5.12 12.28
CA SER A 78 -6.61 -5.22 12.14
C SER A 78 -6.21 -6.69 12.14
N TRP A 79 -5.42 -7.12 11.16
CA TRP A 79 -5.04 -8.52 10.94
C TRP A 79 -3.60 -8.75 11.34
N TYR A 80 -3.34 -9.84 12.06
CA TYR A 80 -2.03 -10.21 12.54
C TYR A 80 -1.67 -11.65 12.18
N GLY A 81 -0.39 -11.96 12.07
CA GLY A 81 0.05 -13.34 11.81
C GLY A 81 1.56 -13.52 11.83
N ALA A 82 2.00 -14.77 11.76
CA ALA A 82 3.42 -15.10 11.68
C ALA A 82 3.99 -14.67 10.31
N ALA A 83 4.91 -13.70 10.35
CA ALA A 83 5.53 -13.16 9.14
C ALA A 83 7.05 -13.07 9.27
N PRO A 84 7.78 -14.18 9.02
CA PRO A 84 9.23 -14.19 9.06
C PRO A 84 9.86 -13.28 7.98
N GLY A 85 9.17 -13.04 6.86
CA GLY A 85 9.55 -12.09 5.83
C GLY A 85 8.53 -10.94 5.67
N ALA A 86 8.79 -10.04 4.71
CA ALA A 86 7.87 -8.95 4.39
C ALA A 86 6.56 -9.50 3.80
N PRO A 87 5.39 -9.23 4.42
CA PRO A 87 4.10 -9.64 3.87
C PRO A 87 3.84 -8.99 2.51
N ALA A 88 3.48 -9.78 1.51
CA ALA A 88 3.14 -9.29 0.18
C ALA A 88 1.87 -9.98 -0.32
N LEU A 89 0.97 -9.26 -1.00
CA LEU A 89 -0.19 -9.86 -1.64
C LEU A 89 0.25 -10.79 -2.78
N PHE A 90 -0.49 -11.87 -3.02
CA PHE A 90 -0.16 -12.80 -4.10
C PHE A 90 -0.01 -12.12 -5.48
N GLY A 91 -0.80 -11.08 -5.74
CA GLY A 91 -0.76 -10.31 -6.99
C GLY A 91 0.52 -9.48 -7.17
N THR A 92 1.25 -9.18 -6.10
CA THR A 92 2.47 -8.36 -6.14
C THR A 92 3.75 -9.20 -6.12
N LEU A 93 3.63 -10.53 -6.02
CA LEU A 93 4.79 -11.42 -5.96
C LEU A 93 5.43 -11.59 -7.35
N PRO A 94 6.78 -11.68 -7.42
CA PRO A 94 7.48 -12.15 -8.61
C PRO A 94 6.92 -13.49 -9.11
N PRO A 95 6.89 -13.77 -10.43
CA PRO A 95 6.20 -14.96 -10.97
C PRO A 95 6.67 -16.30 -10.40
N ASP A 96 7.97 -16.43 -10.13
CA ASP A 96 8.62 -17.59 -9.52
C ASP A 96 8.19 -17.78 -8.05
N VAL A 97 8.19 -16.71 -7.26
CA VAL A 97 7.73 -16.73 -5.86
C VAL A 97 6.22 -16.98 -5.79
N ARG A 98 5.45 -16.38 -6.71
CA ARG A 98 4.00 -16.55 -6.78
C ARG A 98 3.62 -18.00 -7.03
N LEU A 99 4.34 -18.72 -7.90
CA LEU A 99 4.08 -20.13 -8.16
C LEU A 99 4.25 -20.98 -6.89
N ILE A 100 5.32 -20.72 -6.12
CA ILE A 100 5.58 -21.40 -4.85
C ILE A 100 4.49 -21.07 -3.83
N ALA A 101 4.12 -19.79 -3.72
CA ALA A 101 3.09 -19.32 -2.79
C ALA A 101 1.71 -19.94 -3.09
N GLU A 102 1.32 -19.99 -4.37
CA GLU A 102 0.08 -20.62 -4.81
C GLU A 102 0.09 -22.13 -4.58
N GLN A 103 1.21 -22.80 -4.80
CA GLN A 103 1.35 -24.23 -4.53
C GLN A 103 1.20 -24.53 -3.04
N ALA A 104 1.86 -23.75 -2.18
CA ALA A 104 1.73 -23.86 -0.72
C ALA A 104 0.29 -23.59 -0.25
N LEU A 105 -0.41 -22.64 -0.87
CA LEU A 105 -1.81 -22.36 -0.56
C LEU A 105 -2.72 -23.53 -0.94
N ARG A 106 -2.52 -24.11 -2.14
CA ARG A 106 -3.28 -25.28 -2.61
C ARG A 106 -3.09 -26.47 -1.67
N GLU A 107 -1.88 -26.71 -1.19
CA GLU A 107 -1.58 -27.79 -0.23
C GLU A 107 -2.35 -27.62 1.08
N ARG A 108 -2.31 -26.41 1.65
CA ARG A 108 -3.05 -26.10 2.88
C ARG A 108 -4.56 -26.21 2.69
N LEU A 109 -5.10 -25.68 1.59
CA LEU A 109 -6.53 -25.77 1.29
C LEU A 109 -6.99 -27.20 0.97
N ALA A 110 -6.11 -28.04 0.41
CA ALA A 110 -6.41 -29.46 0.21
C ALA A 110 -6.58 -30.20 1.55
N ALA A 111 -5.85 -29.81 2.59
CA ALA A 111 -6.03 -30.35 3.95
C ALA A 111 -7.32 -29.85 4.62
N VAL A 112 -7.77 -28.61 4.30
CA VAL A 112 -9.02 -28.04 4.82
C VAL A 112 -10.25 -28.61 4.11
N ALA A 113 -10.14 -28.91 2.80
CA ALA A 113 -11.25 -29.35 1.96
C ALA A 113 -12.11 -30.47 2.58
N PRO A 114 -11.58 -31.64 3.03
CA PRO A 114 -12.42 -32.72 3.58
C PRO A 114 -13.16 -32.35 4.88
N LEU A 115 -12.73 -31.29 5.59
CA LEU A 115 -13.39 -30.84 6.81
C LEU A 115 -14.73 -30.13 6.52
N LEU A 116 -14.98 -29.71 5.27
CA LEU A 116 -16.25 -29.12 4.84
C LEU A 116 -17.41 -30.13 4.77
N ASP A 117 -17.09 -31.42 4.79
CA ASP A 117 -18.09 -32.50 4.78
C ASP A 117 -18.66 -32.78 6.18
N ASP A 118 -18.00 -32.28 7.23
CA ASP A 118 -18.45 -32.41 8.62
C ASP A 118 -19.48 -31.31 8.95
N PRO A 119 -20.77 -31.66 9.18
CA PRO A 119 -21.81 -30.66 9.37
C PRO A 119 -21.64 -29.81 10.63
N ALA A 120 -20.88 -30.26 11.64
CA ALA A 120 -20.62 -29.49 12.85
C ALA A 120 -19.59 -28.38 12.63
N ILE A 121 -18.69 -28.57 11.67
CA ILE A 121 -17.53 -27.70 11.43
C ILE A 121 -17.73 -26.83 10.19
N ALA A 122 -18.43 -27.38 9.19
CA ALA A 122 -18.63 -26.75 7.89
C ALA A 122 -19.17 -25.32 7.97
N PRO A 123 -20.10 -24.93 8.86
CA PRO A 123 -20.57 -23.55 8.94
C PRO A 123 -19.44 -22.53 9.25
N LEU A 124 -18.57 -22.85 10.21
CA LEU A 124 -17.44 -21.99 10.56
C LEU A 124 -16.41 -21.93 9.43
N LEU A 125 -16.09 -23.08 8.83
CA LEU A 125 -15.15 -23.14 7.70
C LEU A 125 -15.67 -22.44 6.44
N ARG A 126 -16.96 -22.54 6.12
CA ARG A 126 -17.55 -21.82 4.98
C ARG A 126 -17.45 -20.32 5.16
N ALA A 127 -17.75 -19.83 6.36
CA ALA A 127 -17.58 -18.42 6.69
C ALA A 127 -16.09 -18.02 6.60
N ALA A 128 -15.18 -18.82 7.15
CA ALA A 128 -13.74 -18.54 7.10
C ALA A 128 -13.15 -18.56 5.69
N LEU A 129 -13.59 -19.47 4.82
CA LEU A 129 -13.16 -19.53 3.42
C LEU A 129 -13.78 -18.43 2.54
N THR A 130 -14.55 -17.51 3.13
CA THR A 130 -15.06 -16.33 2.44
C THR A 130 -14.24 -15.12 2.86
N THR A 131 -13.62 -14.48 1.87
CA THR A 131 -12.85 -13.25 2.06
C THR A 131 -13.57 -12.04 1.50
N LEU A 132 -13.25 -10.84 1.97
CA LEU A 132 -13.85 -9.61 1.48
C LEU A 132 -13.57 -9.39 -0.02
N ARG A 133 -12.36 -9.71 -0.48
CA ARG A 133 -11.93 -9.63 -1.88
C ARG A 133 -11.30 -10.95 -2.34
N PRO A 134 -11.40 -11.30 -3.64
CA PRO A 134 -10.83 -12.54 -4.18
C PRO A 134 -9.32 -12.72 -3.97
N GLY A 135 -8.58 -11.61 -3.83
CA GLY A 135 -7.12 -11.60 -3.69
C GLY A 135 -6.60 -11.47 -2.27
N ASP A 136 -7.44 -11.62 -1.24
CA ASP A 136 -7.07 -11.42 0.18
C ASP A 136 -6.24 -12.58 0.76
N VAL A 137 -5.13 -12.90 0.09
CA VAL A 137 -4.12 -13.84 0.53
C VAL A 137 -2.76 -13.19 0.43
N MET A 138 -2.01 -13.25 1.53
CA MET A 138 -0.67 -12.69 1.66
C MET A 138 0.36 -13.81 1.77
N TRP A 139 1.53 -13.60 1.17
CA TRP A 139 2.73 -14.39 1.40
C TRP A 139 3.58 -13.71 2.45
N THR A 140 3.90 -14.41 3.53
CA THR A 140 4.62 -13.83 4.68
C THR A 140 6.11 -14.17 4.71
N GLY A 141 6.67 -14.55 3.55
CA GLY A 141 8.06 -14.98 3.39
C GLY A 141 8.28 -16.48 3.58
N ALA A 142 7.39 -17.16 4.31
CA ALA A 142 7.48 -18.62 4.52
C ALA A 142 6.17 -19.36 4.21
N ALA A 143 5.02 -18.71 4.41
CA ALA A 143 3.72 -19.35 4.26
C ALA A 143 2.67 -18.37 3.72
N PRO A 144 1.61 -18.90 3.08
CA PRO A 144 0.45 -18.09 2.73
C PRO A 144 -0.48 -17.93 3.94
N VAL A 145 -0.99 -16.72 4.13
CA VAL A 145 -1.92 -16.34 5.17
C VAL A 145 -3.11 -15.62 4.55
N VAL A 146 -4.31 -16.10 4.85
CA VAL A 146 -5.59 -15.52 4.43
C VAL A 146 -5.93 -14.37 5.36
N VAL A 147 -6.18 -13.20 4.78
CA VAL A 147 -6.62 -11.99 5.48
C VAL A 147 -8.06 -11.67 5.08
N ASN A 148 -8.71 -10.74 5.79
CA ASN A 148 -10.09 -10.32 5.50
C ASN A 148 -11.11 -11.48 5.43
N TRP A 149 -10.85 -12.57 6.13
CA TRP A 149 -11.70 -13.76 6.12
C TRP A 149 -12.92 -13.59 7.03
N GLY A 150 -13.94 -14.42 6.82
CA GLY A 150 -15.18 -14.35 7.61
C GLY A 150 -16.07 -13.16 7.25
N MET A 151 -15.77 -12.46 6.15
CA MET A 151 -16.48 -11.26 5.70
C MET A 151 -16.83 -11.37 4.23
N ALA A 152 -17.97 -10.78 3.85
CA ALA A 152 -18.37 -10.62 2.46
C ALA A 152 -18.68 -9.14 2.16
N PRO A 153 -18.54 -8.67 0.91
CA PRO A 153 -18.98 -7.33 0.54
C PRO A 153 -20.48 -7.16 0.78
N ALA A 154 -20.90 -6.00 1.28
CA ALA A 154 -22.31 -5.68 1.51
C ALA A 154 -23.16 -5.83 0.24
N ALA A 155 -22.59 -5.55 -0.93
CA ALA A 155 -23.24 -5.73 -2.23
C ALA A 155 -23.53 -7.20 -2.59
N VAL A 156 -22.76 -8.15 -2.05
CA VAL A 156 -22.95 -9.60 -2.27
C VAL A 156 -24.03 -10.14 -1.31
N GLY A 157 -24.11 -9.59 -0.10
CA GLY A 157 -25.03 -10.06 0.94
C GLY A 157 -24.63 -11.44 1.50
N THR A 158 -25.59 -12.14 2.14
CA THR A 158 -25.33 -13.38 2.90
C THR A 158 -25.98 -14.63 2.30
N SER A 159 -26.56 -14.53 1.10
CA SER A 159 -27.20 -15.68 0.46
C SER A 159 -26.17 -16.69 -0.04
N ALA A 160 -26.41 -17.99 0.14
CA ALA A 160 -25.48 -19.03 -0.28
C ALA A 160 -25.14 -18.97 -1.78
N ALA A 161 -26.10 -18.62 -2.65
CA ALA A 161 -25.86 -18.48 -4.08
C ALA A 161 -24.96 -17.28 -4.42
N ALA A 162 -25.14 -16.14 -3.76
CA ALA A 162 -24.30 -14.96 -3.97
C ALA A 162 -22.88 -15.20 -3.41
N LEU A 163 -22.77 -15.82 -2.23
CA LEU A 163 -21.50 -16.20 -1.64
C LEU A 163 -20.77 -17.24 -2.49
N ALA A 164 -21.49 -18.20 -3.07
CA ALA A 164 -20.93 -19.15 -4.03
C ALA A 164 -20.31 -18.49 -5.26
N ALA A 165 -20.98 -17.48 -5.84
CA ALA A 165 -20.42 -16.71 -6.94
C ALA A 165 -19.20 -15.90 -6.50
N HIS A 166 -19.27 -15.27 -5.33
CA HIS A 166 -18.20 -14.44 -4.78
C HIS A 166 -16.91 -15.21 -4.46
N VAL A 167 -17.02 -16.41 -3.86
CA VAL A 167 -15.82 -17.20 -3.51
C VAL A 167 -15.17 -17.89 -4.71
N GLN A 168 -15.88 -18.00 -5.85
CA GLN A 168 -15.42 -18.75 -7.03
C GLN A 168 -14.08 -18.21 -7.55
N ASP A 169 -13.96 -16.88 -7.63
CA ASP A 169 -12.75 -16.21 -8.11
C ASP A 169 -11.72 -16.00 -6.98
N GLY A 170 -12.08 -16.33 -5.74
CA GLY A 170 -11.27 -16.18 -4.52
C GLY A 170 -10.55 -17.46 -4.12
N LEU A 171 -10.72 -17.91 -2.87
CA LEU A 171 -10.05 -19.10 -2.35
C LEU A 171 -10.48 -20.41 -3.04
N ALA A 172 -11.69 -20.48 -3.61
CA ALA A 172 -12.20 -21.70 -4.24
C ALA A 172 -11.36 -22.15 -5.45
N LYS A 173 -10.75 -21.22 -6.22
CA LYS A 173 -9.87 -21.55 -7.35
C LYS A 173 -8.61 -22.34 -6.96
N TYR A 174 -8.21 -22.25 -5.70
CA TYR A 174 -7.05 -22.94 -5.15
C TYR A 174 -7.43 -24.23 -4.41
N MET A 175 -8.73 -24.54 -4.28
CA MET A 175 -9.19 -25.79 -3.68
C MET A 175 -9.10 -26.95 -4.67
N PRO A 176 -8.85 -28.18 -4.19
CA PRO A 176 -8.80 -29.36 -5.06
C PRO A 176 -10.15 -29.59 -5.76
N GLY A 177 -10.10 -29.90 -7.06
CA GLY A 177 -11.28 -30.21 -7.85
C GLY A 177 -12.24 -29.04 -8.06
N GLU A 178 -11.76 -27.78 -7.98
CA GLU A 178 -12.58 -26.56 -8.05
C GLU A 178 -13.72 -26.53 -7.02
N ARG A 179 -13.50 -27.19 -5.88
CA ARG A 179 -14.50 -27.30 -4.82
C ARG A 179 -14.93 -25.91 -4.34
N ASN A 180 -16.24 -25.68 -4.28
CA ASN A 180 -16.81 -24.41 -3.85
C ASN A 180 -17.59 -24.60 -2.54
N PRO A 181 -17.16 -23.97 -1.42
CA PRO A 181 -17.71 -24.21 -0.10
C PRO A 181 -19.21 -23.89 0.03
N TRP A 182 -19.74 -23.03 -0.85
CA TRP A 182 -21.14 -22.60 -0.83
C TRP A 182 -22.01 -23.26 -1.90
N ARG A 183 -21.45 -23.77 -3.01
CA ARG A 183 -22.20 -24.60 -3.97
C ARG A 183 -22.46 -26.00 -3.42
N ASP A 184 -21.50 -26.54 -2.68
CA ASP A 184 -21.60 -27.85 -2.02
C ASP A 184 -22.32 -27.77 -0.67
N ALA A 185 -22.89 -26.61 -0.33
CA ALA A 185 -23.66 -26.47 0.90
C ALA A 185 -24.97 -27.25 0.78
N PRO A 186 -25.35 -28.08 1.77
CA PRO A 186 -26.65 -28.71 1.77
C PRO A 186 -27.71 -27.60 1.74
N ALA A 187 -28.71 -27.73 0.86
CA ALA A 187 -29.82 -26.78 0.79
C ALA A 187 -30.45 -26.66 2.18
N ARG A 188 -30.21 -25.53 2.87
CA ARG A 188 -30.83 -25.27 4.17
C ARG A 188 -32.32 -25.20 3.90
N ALA A 189 -33.09 -26.13 4.49
CA ALA A 189 -34.54 -26.06 4.46
C ALA A 189 -34.94 -24.66 4.94
N ALA A 190 -35.75 -23.95 4.15
CA ALA A 190 -36.34 -22.71 4.58
C ALA A 190 -36.98 -22.94 5.97
N PRO A 191 -36.82 -22.02 6.94
CA PRO A 191 -37.56 -22.14 8.18
C PRO A 191 -39.04 -22.27 7.82
N PRO A 192 -39.80 -23.21 8.42
CA PRO A 192 -41.23 -23.28 8.16
C PRO A 192 -41.82 -21.92 8.51
N ALA A 193 -42.59 -21.36 7.57
CA ALA A 193 -43.38 -20.16 7.82
C ALA A 193 -44.38 -20.48 8.94
N GLY A 194 -44.01 -20.18 10.18
CA GLY A 194 -44.85 -20.44 11.35
C GLY A 194 -44.07 -20.85 12.58
N ALA A 195 -43.44 -19.90 13.25
CA ALA A 195 -43.07 -20.04 14.67
C ALA A 195 -43.10 -18.64 15.32
N ALA A 196 -44.32 -18.10 15.46
CA ALA A 196 -44.57 -17.07 16.45
C ALA A 196 -44.32 -17.69 17.84
N ALA A 197 -43.41 -17.10 18.61
CA ALA A 197 -43.10 -17.53 19.95
C ALA A 197 -44.35 -17.51 20.84
N LEU A 198 -44.71 -18.67 21.38
CA LEU A 198 -45.65 -18.83 22.48
C LEU A 198 -45.03 -18.24 23.75
N VAL A 199 -45.66 -17.19 24.28
CA VAL A 199 -45.48 -16.71 25.65
C VAL A 199 -46.61 -17.34 26.50
N PRO A 200 -46.33 -17.95 27.66
CA PRO A 200 -47.35 -18.60 28.48
C PRO A 200 -48.25 -17.59 29.22
N PRO A 201 -49.51 -17.95 29.55
CA PRO A 201 -50.43 -17.06 30.25
C PRO A 201 -50.23 -17.11 31.77
N PHE A 202 -50.23 -15.95 32.43
CA PHE A 202 -50.44 -15.84 33.88
C PHE A 202 -51.92 -16.07 34.22
N PRO A 203 -52.25 -16.61 35.42
CA PRO A 203 -53.60 -17.06 35.76
C PRO A 203 -54.50 -15.92 36.25
N ALA A 204 -55.81 -16.13 36.05
CA ALA A 204 -56.90 -15.23 36.39
C ALA A 204 -57.08 -15.00 37.90
N ALA A 205 -57.45 -13.77 38.26
CA ALA A 205 -58.15 -13.46 39.51
C ALA A 205 -59.60 -13.05 39.18
N GLY A 206 -60.56 -13.64 39.90
CA GLY A 206 -62.00 -13.55 39.67
C GLY A 206 -62.68 -12.24 40.11
N PRO A 207 -64.03 -12.18 40.03
CA PRO A 207 -64.79 -10.94 39.89
C PRO A 207 -65.19 -10.32 41.24
N GLY A 208 -65.11 -8.99 41.33
CA GLY A 208 -65.54 -8.19 42.47
C GLY A 208 -66.49 -7.07 42.03
N ALA A 209 -67.65 -7.03 42.66
CA ALA A 209 -68.86 -6.30 42.30
C ALA A 209 -68.78 -4.75 42.32
N ALA A 210 -69.55 -4.18 41.39
CA ALA A 210 -70.54 -3.10 41.55
C ALA A 210 -70.18 -1.83 42.37
N ALA A 211 -70.25 -0.66 41.68
CA ALA A 211 -71.37 0.30 41.78
C ALA A 211 -70.95 1.79 41.76
N ALA A 212 -71.66 2.53 40.89
CA ALA A 212 -72.13 3.93 41.01
C ALA A 212 -71.15 5.13 40.84
N ALA A 213 -71.21 5.72 39.62
CA ALA A 213 -71.57 7.11 39.26
C ALA A 213 -70.73 8.32 39.78
N PRO A 214 -70.84 9.55 39.18
CA PRO A 214 -71.32 9.96 37.86
C PRO A 214 -70.35 10.91 37.09
N ALA A 215 -70.84 11.33 35.91
CA ALA A 215 -70.26 12.12 34.83
C ALA A 215 -69.54 13.45 35.16
N VAL A 216 -68.54 13.76 34.31
CA VAL A 216 -68.17 15.12 33.90
C VAL A 216 -68.19 15.17 32.37
N THR A 217 -68.91 16.14 31.81
CA THR A 217 -69.08 16.39 30.38
C THR A 217 -67.79 16.87 29.70
N PRO A 218 -67.44 16.38 28.49
CA PRO A 218 -66.31 16.91 27.74
C PRO A 218 -66.73 18.09 26.86
N GLY A 219 -66.01 19.20 26.99
CA GLY A 219 -66.06 20.33 26.06
C GLY A 219 -65.28 20.02 24.77
N ARG A 220 -65.96 20.25 23.64
CA ARG A 220 -65.49 20.42 22.26
C ARG A 220 -63.97 20.48 22.03
N ARG A 221 -63.43 19.47 21.34
CA ARG A 221 -62.31 19.61 20.38
C ARG A 221 -62.43 18.59 19.24
N GLY A 222 -63.41 18.78 18.36
CA GLY A 222 -63.52 18.04 17.11
C GLY A 222 -63.26 18.95 15.92
N VAL A 223 -61.99 19.23 15.57
CA VAL A 223 -61.60 19.75 14.24
C VAL A 223 -60.17 19.33 13.81
N ILE A 224 -59.22 18.99 14.70
CA ILE A 224 -57.78 18.92 14.29
C ILE A 224 -57.31 17.55 13.75
N VAL A 225 -58.09 16.48 13.80
CA VAL A 225 -57.60 15.12 13.43
C VAL A 225 -57.70 14.80 11.93
N ALA A 226 -58.53 15.52 11.16
CA ALA A 226 -58.73 15.23 9.73
C ALA A 226 -57.67 15.84 8.78
N ALA A 227 -56.90 16.84 9.22
CA ALA A 227 -55.93 17.53 8.36
C ALA A 227 -54.55 16.82 8.29
N GLY A 228 -54.15 16.10 9.35
CA GLY A 228 -52.82 15.47 9.41
C GLY A 228 -52.68 14.22 8.53
N THR A 229 -53.76 13.45 8.34
CA THR A 229 -53.75 12.21 7.56
C THR A 229 -53.65 12.49 6.05
N ALA A 230 -54.26 13.57 5.58
CA ALA A 230 -54.18 13.98 4.17
C ALA A 230 -52.76 14.40 3.78
N VAL A 231 -52.06 15.15 4.64
CA VAL A 231 -50.67 15.59 4.38
C VAL A 231 -49.71 14.39 4.38
N ALA A 232 -49.88 13.45 5.31
CA ALA A 232 -49.05 12.23 5.36
C ALA A 232 -49.22 11.36 4.11
N LEU A 233 -50.45 11.26 3.58
CA LEU A 233 -50.72 10.49 2.36
C LEU A 233 -50.06 11.12 1.12
N VAL A 234 -50.10 12.44 1.01
CA VAL A 234 -49.46 13.19 -0.10
C VAL A 234 -47.94 13.01 -0.07
N LEU A 235 -47.32 13.08 1.12
CA LEU A 235 -45.88 12.89 1.27
C LEU A 235 -45.46 11.45 0.93
N LEU A 236 -46.26 10.45 1.30
CA LEU A 236 -46.00 9.04 0.95
C LEU A 236 -46.03 8.83 -0.58
N VAL A 237 -47.03 9.40 -1.26
CA VAL A 237 -47.15 9.30 -2.72
C VAL A 237 -45.99 10.00 -3.41
N ALA A 238 -45.56 11.17 -2.91
CA ALA A 238 -44.40 11.88 -3.44
C ALA A 238 -43.10 11.07 -3.26
N ALA A 239 -42.90 10.43 -2.11
CA ALA A 239 -41.73 9.58 -1.85
C ALA A 239 -41.68 8.35 -2.78
N LEU A 240 -42.84 7.71 -3.02
CA LEU A 240 -42.94 6.58 -3.95
C LEU A 240 -42.66 7.00 -5.40
N ALA A 241 -43.13 8.18 -5.82
CA ALA A 241 -42.85 8.72 -7.15
C ALA A 241 -41.34 9.03 -7.34
N LEU A 242 -40.68 9.58 -6.32
CA LEU A 242 -39.24 9.84 -6.36
C LEU A 242 -38.42 8.53 -6.40
N ALA A 243 -38.79 7.53 -5.61
CA ALA A 243 -38.14 6.23 -5.62
C ALA A 243 -38.30 5.51 -6.98
N ALA A 244 -39.50 5.58 -7.57
CA ALA A 244 -39.76 5.03 -8.90
C ALA A 244 -38.97 5.77 -9.99
N GLY A 245 -38.91 7.11 -9.92
CA GLY A 245 -38.11 7.93 -10.83
C GLY A 245 -36.61 7.64 -10.74
N TYR A 246 -36.09 7.49 -9.52
CA TYR A 246 -34.69 7.12 -9.27
C TYR A 246 -34.37 5.72 -9.83
N ALA A 247 -35.23 4.74 -9.58
CA ALA A 247 -35.06 3.38 -10.11
C ALA A 247 -35.12 3.33 -11.64
N TRP A 248 -35.99 4.13 -12.26
CA TRP A 248 -36.08 4.23 -13.71
C TRP A 248 -34.85 4.92 -14.31
N GLY A 249 -34.41 6.04 -13.74
CA GLY A 249 -33.21 6.76 -14.17
C GLY A 249 -31.92 5.94 -14.01
N TRP A 250 -31.82 5.15 -12.95
CA TRP A 250 -30.68 4.25 -12.75
C TRP A 250 -30.63 3.14 -13.80
N ARG A 251 -31.79 2.57 -14.16
CA ARG A 251 -31.90 1.54 -15.20
C ARG A 251 -31.52 2.07 -16.58
N THR A 252 -31.97 3.27 -16.95
CA THR A 252 -31.63 3.87 -18.26
C THR A 252 -30.15 4.24 -18.35
N LEU A 253 -29.57 4.76 -17.28
CA LEU A 253 -28.13 5.04 -17.21
C LEU A 253 -27.29 3.76 -17.32
N ALA A 254 -27.68 2.71 -16.60
CA ALA A 254 -27.00 1.42 -16.65
C ALA A 254 -27.05 0.78 -18.05
N GLN A 255 -28.17 0.91 -18.75
CA GLN A 255 -28.32 0.44 -20.13
C GLN A 255 -27.40 1.22 -21.09
N GLY A 256 -27.34 2.56 -20.97
CA GLY A 256 -26.45 3.38 -21.81
C GLY A 256 -24.96 3.09 -21.60
N LEU A 257 -24.53 2.82 -20.37
CA LEU A 257 -23.15 2.43 -20.08
C LEU A 257 -22.80 1.06 -20.67
N GLN A 258 -23.72 0.10 -20.65
CA GLN A 258 -23.51 -1.23 -21.26
C GLN A 258 -23.45 -1.18 -22.79
N GLU A 259 -24.25 -0.32 -23.42
CA GLU A 259 -24.19 -0.10 -24.87
C GLU A 259 -22.87 0.58 -25.29
N GLY A 260 -22.38 1.55 -24.50
CA GLY A 260 -21.07 2.16 -24.71
C GLY A 260 -19.90 1.18 -24.58
N ALA A 261 -19.98 0.24 -23.63
CA ALA A 261 -18.97 -0.81 -23.45
C ALA A 261 -18.93 -1.83 -24.59
N ARG A 262 -20.08 -2.11 -25.24
CA ARG A 262 -20.16 -3.00 -26.42
C ARG A 262 -19.69 -2.34 -27.71
N ALA A 263 -19.64 -1.01 -27.76
CA ALA A 263 -19.22 -0.25 -28.92
C ALA A 263 -17.68 -0.08 -29.05
N ALA A 264 -16.91 -0.43 -28.01
CA ALA A 264 -15.45 -0.43 -28.08
C ALA A 264 -14.95 -1.73 -28.73
N PRO A 265 -14.33 -1.69 -29.92
CA PRO A 265 -13.75 -2.89 -30.51
C PRO A 265 -12.52 -3.32 -29.71
N GLY A 266 -12.57 -4.50 -29.11
CA GLY A 266 -11.41 -5.16 -28.53
C GLY A 266 -10.32 -5.44 -29.59
N PRO A 267 -9.06 -5.63 -29.19
CA PRO A 267 -7.99 -5.96 -30.13
C PRO A 267 -8.36 -7.25 -30.87
N GLY A 268 -8.39 -7.18 -32.21
CA GLY A 268 -8.75 -8.33 -33.03
C GLY A 268 -7.77 -9.49 -32.90
N PRO A 269 -8.18 -10.71 -33.32
CA PRO A 269 -7.40 -11.94 -33.17
C PRO A 269 -6.00 -11.89 -33.83
N GLU A 270 -5.81 -11.02 -34.84
CA GLU A 270 -4.51 -10.81 -35.46
C GLU A 270 -3.51 -10.14 -34.52
N ARG A 271 -3.91 -9.11 -33.77
CA ARG A 271 -3.02 -8.43 -32.79
C ARG A 271 -2.66 -9.36 -31.63
N GLU A 272 -3.58 -10.21 -31.22
CA GLU A 272 -3.33 -11.19 -30.16
C GLU A 272 -2.29 -12.22 -30.60
N SER A 273 -2.38 -12.68 -31.85
CA SER A 273 -1.38 -13.57 -32.45
C SER A 273 -0.01 -12.90 -32.65
N GLU A 274 0.00 -11.61 -33.00
CA GLU A 274 1.22 -10.81 -33.16
C GLU A 274 1.92 -10.60 -31.81
N MET A 275 1.13 -10.32 -30.76
CA MET A 275 1.63 -10.13 -29.40
C MET A 275 2.17 -11.44 -28.80
N MET A 276 1.51 -12.58 -29.08
CA MET A 276 2.04 -13.91 -28.73
C MET A 276 3.36 -14.22 -29.44
N ARG A 277 3.49 -13.92 -30.74
CA ARG A 277 4.76 -14.12 -31.47
C ARG A 277 5.89 -13.25 -30.93
N VAL A 278 5.60 -12.00 -30.58
CA VAL A 278 6.59 -11.11 -29.95
C VAL A 278 7.02 -11.67 -28.60
N GLN A 279 6.08 -12.10 -27.76
CA GLN A 279 6.39 -12.69 -26.46
C GLN A 279 7.21 -13.99 -26.58
N GLU A 280 6.88 -14.85 -27.53
CA GLU A 280 7.61 -16.09 -27.78
C GLU A 280 9.04 -15.82 -28.26
N SER A 281 9.23 -14.83 -29.14
CA SER A 281 10.58 -14.42 -29.59
C SER A 281 11.46 -13.88 -28.45
N ILE A 282 10.87 -13.18 -27.48
CA ILE A 282 11.58 -12.68 -26.29
C ILE A 282 11.96 -13.85 -25.38
N ASN A 283 11.03 -14.79 -25.16
CA ASN A 283 11.29 -15.98 -24.35
C ASN A 283 12.43 -16.84 -24.93
N ASP A 284 12.47 -17.00 -26.25
CA ASP A 284 13.52 -17.74 -26.94
C ASP A 284 14.88 -17.04 -26.84
N GLY A 285 14.92 -15.71 -26.98
CA GLY A 285 16.14 -14.92 -26.79
C GLY A 285 16.72 -15.06 -25.37
N LEU A 286 15.85 -15.08 -24.35
CA LEU A 286 16.26 -15.29 -22.96
C LEU A 286 16.81 -16.69 -22.73
N ARG A 287 16.17 -17.73 -23.28
CA ARG A 287 16.66 -19.12 -23.20
C ARG A 287 18.03 -19.29 -23.85
N GLN A 288 18.25 -18.67 -25.00
CA GLN A 288 19.56 -18.67 -25.66
C GLN A 288 20.62 -17.99 -24.80
N ARG A 289 20.29 -16.86 -24.17
CA ARG A 289 21.21 -16.13 -23.27
C ARG A 289 21.59 -16.96 -22.05
N ILE A 290 20.62 -17.66 -21.45
CA ILE A 290 20.86 -18.57 -20.32
C ILE A 290 21.78 -19.71 -20.74
N ALA A 291 21.48 -20.38 -21.86
CA ALA A 291 22.30 -21.50 -22.36
C ALA A 291 23.74 -21.06 -22.74
N GLU A 292 23.91 -19.82 -23.18
CA GLU A 292 25.22 -19.23 -23.45
C GLU A 292 25.99 -18.90 -22.17
N LEU A 293 25.30 -18.33 -21.17
CA LEU A 293 25.88 -18.07 -19.85
C LEU A 293 26.27 -19.36 -19.14
N GLU A 294 25.44 -20.40 -19.19
CA GLU A 294 25.74 -21.73 -18.65
C GLU A 294 26.96 -22.37 -19.32
N ARG A 295 27.08 -22.26 -20.65
CA ARG A 295 28.28 -22.71 -21.37
C ARG A 295 29.53 -21.93 -20.97
N THR A 296 29.38 -20.64 -20.68
CA THR A 296 30.48 -19.77 -20.24
C THR A 296 30.90 -20.08 -18.80
N LEU A 297 29.94 -20.41 -17.94
CA LEU A 297 30.16 -20.87 -16.57
C LEU A 297 30.76 -22.29 -16.49
N GLY A 298 30.48 -23.12 -17.49
CA GLY A 298 31.03 -24.48 -17.60
C GLY A 298 32.47 -24.57 -18.11
N GLY A 299 33.08 -23.46 -18.53
CA GLY A 299 34.51 -23.38 -18.81
C GLY A 299 35.29 -23.04 -17.54
N ASP A 300 36.41 -23.74 -17.27
CA ASP A 300 37.20 -23.55 -16.05
C ASP A 300 37.79 -22.13 -15.97
N VAL A 301 37.14 -21.25 -15.19
CA VAL A 301 37.51 -19.82 -15.07
C VAL A 301 38.71 -19.57 -14.15
N CYS A 302 39.15 -20.54 -13.34
CA CYS A 302 40.24 -20.33 -12.39
C CYS A 302 41.07 -21.61 -12.14
N THR A 303 42.14 -21.81 -12.90
CA THR A 303 43.29 -22.64 -12.43
C THR A 303 44.54 -21.78 -12.34
N PRO A 304 45.24 -21.73 -11.19
CA PRO A 304 46.51 -21.01 -11.10
C PRO A 304 47.57 -21.78 -11.88
N GLY A 305 47.93 -21.27 -13.06
CA GLY A 305 49.07 -21.75 -13.86
C GLY A 305 48.76 -22.53 -15.15
N GLY A 306 47.50 -22.66 -15.56
CA GLY A 306 47.14 -23.30 -16.83
C GLY A 306 47.25 -22.35 -18.03
N ALA A 307 47.93 -22.77 -19.09
CA ALA A 307 48.02 -22.03 -20.35
C ALA A 307 46.61 -21.77 -20.94
N VAL A 308 46.37 -20.53 -21.37
CA VAL A 308 45.11 -20.10 -21.99
C VAL A 308 44.82 -20.97 -23.22
N PRO A 309 43.62 -21.56 -23.36
CA PRO A 309 43.27 -22.34 -24.55
C PRO A 309 43.36 -21.48 -25.82
N ALA A 310 43.96 -22.04 -26.88
CA ALA A 310 44.10 -21.36 -28.16
C ALA A 310 42.72 -21.09 -28.76
N GLY A 311 42.31 -19.82 -28.73
CA GLY A 311 41.01 -19.34 -29.18
C GLY A 311 40.66 -17.94 -28.67
N MET A 312 41.25 -17.52 -27.54
CA MET A 312 41.24 -16.11 -27.13
C MET A 312 42.47 -15.39 -27.68
N THR A 313 42.33 -14.73 -28.83
CA THR A 313 43.24 -13.63 -29.17
C THR A 313 43.02 -12.52 -28.15
N PRO A 314 44.08 -12.00 -27.47
CA PRO A 314 43.93 -10.81 -26.67
C PRO A 314 43.52 -9.66 -27.61
N MET A 315 42.36 -9.06 -27.34
CA MET A 315 41.90 -7.86 -28.04
C MET A 315 42.99 -6.79 -27.92
N PRO A 316 43.45 -6.19 -29.03
CA PRO A 316 44.38 -5.07 -28.96
C PRO A 316 43.65 -3.86 -28.34
N ALA A 317 44.34 -3.14 -27.47
CA ALA A 317 43.88 -1.86 -26.98
C ALA A 317 43.84 -0.87 -28.15
N GLY A 318 42.63 -0.51 -28.61
CA GLY A 318 42.37 0.49 -29.64
C GLY A 318 40.88 0.86 -29.68
N PRO A 319 40.50 2.04 -30.18
CA PRO A 319 39.17 2.63 -29.93
C PRO A 319 38.08 1.87 -30.70
N LEU A 320 37.05 1.41 -29.99
CA LEU A 320 35.85 0.85 -30.58
C LEU A 320 35.10 1.95 -31.35
N ALA A 321 34.90 1.74 -32.65
CA ALA A 321 33.99 2.55 -33.46
C ALA A 321 32.54 2.43 -32.91
N PRO A 322 31.73 3.49 -32.99
CA PRO A 322 30.34 3.43 -32.55
C PRO A 322 29.51 2.46 -33.42
N PRO A 323 28.44 1.87 -32.87
CA PRO A 323 27.54 0.98 -33.60
C PRO A 323 26.84 1.70 -34.77
N PRO A 324 26.40 0.99 -35.81
CA PRO A 324 25.77 1.61 -36.98
C PRO A 324 24.49 2.35 -36.57
N GLU A 325 24.40 3.62 -36.98
CA GLU A 325 23.22 4.47 -36.81
C GLU A 325 21.96 3.78 -37.36
N LEU A 326 20.93 3.71 -36.51
CA LEU A 326 19.56 3.53 -36.97
C LEU A 326 19.20 4.73 -37.85
N GLN A 327 18.87 4.47 -39.13
CA GLN A 327 18.52 5.52 -40.07
C GLN A 327 17.30 6.31 -39.55
N PRO A 328 17.37 7.66 -39.45
CA PRO A 328 16.22 8.46 -39.08
C PRO A 328 15.17 8.45 -40.19
N VAL A 329 13.91 8.27 -39.81
CA VAL A 329 12.74 8.52 -40.68
C VAL A 329 12.78 9.97 -41.18
N PRO A 330 12.58 10.25 -42.49
CA PRO A 330 12.64 11.62 -43.01
C PRO A 330 11.55 12.50 -42.39
N ARG A 331 11.96 13.59 -41.73
CA ARG A 331 11.05 14.65 -41.27
C ARG A 331 10.84 15.67 -42.41
N PRO A 332 9.63 16.22 -42.62
CA PRO A 332 9.40 17.24 -43.65
C PRO A 332 10.21 18.52 -43.38
N PRO A 333 10.64 19.28 -44.41
CA PRO A 333 11.46 20.46 -44.23
C PRO A 333 10.65 21.63 -43.64
N ALA A 334 11.16 22.21 -42.55
CA ALA A 334 10.71 23.50 -42.04
C ALA A 334 11.58 24.64 -42.61
N PRO A 335 11.02 25.87 -42.78
CA PRO A 335 11.65 26.94 -43.55
C PRO A 335 12.82 27.61 -42.82
N GLN A 336 13.85 27.99 -43.58
CA GLN A 336 15.02 28.72 -43.10
C GLN A 336 14.70 30.20 -42.83
N GLY A 337 15.11 30.69 -41.66
CA GLY A 337 15.06 32.10 -41.26
C GLY A 337 16.30 32.49 -40.46
N ASN A 338 17.04 33.46 -41.00
CA ASN A 338 18.42 33.86 -40.68
C ASN A 338 18.68 34.35 -39.25
N THR A 339 19.85 33.98 -38.71
CA THR A 339 20.58 34.72 -37.66
C THR A 339 21.37 35.88 -38.25
N PRO A 340 21.56 36.97 -37.48
CA PRO A 340 22.80 37.74 -37.53
C PRO A 340 23.57 37.72 -36.20
N GLN A 341 24.89 37.49 -36.32
CA GLN A 341 25.91 37.72 -35.30
C GLN A 341 25.97 39.19 -34.85
N GLY A 342 26.33 39.40 -33.58
CA GLY A 342 26.81 40.68 -33.05
C GLY A 342 27.84 40.46 -31.95
N ASN A 343 29.09 40.86 -32.22
CA ASN A 343 30.23 40.91 -31.30
C ASN A 343 30.03 41.96 -30.18
N GLY A 344 30.65 41.73 -29.01
CA GLY A 344 30.83 42.78 -28.00
C GLY A 344 31.59 42.32 -26.75
N THR A 345 32.86 42.68 -26.68
CA THR A 345 33.79 42.57 -25.54
C THR A 345 33.46 43.51 -24.38
N GLY A 346 33.66 43.06 -23.13
CA GLY A 346 33.67 43.93 -21.93
C GLY A 346 33.98 43.16 -20.64
N GLN A 347 35.02 43.58 -19.92
CA GLN A 347 35.67 42.91 -18.79
C GLN A 347 35.11 43.30 -17.41
N ASN A 348 35.38 42.43 -16.42
CA ASN A 348 35.51 42.67 -14.95
C ASN A 348 34.20 42.92 -14.17
N ALA A 349 33.95 42.39 -12.96
CA ALA A 349 34.71 41.61 -11.99
C ALA A 349 33.75 41.02 -10.92
N ALA A 350 34.33 40.18 -10.04
CA ALA A 350 33.94 39.90 -8.65
C ALA A 350 33.12 38.63 -8.36
N THR A 351 33.89 37.57 -8.08
CA THR A 351 33.82 36.71 -6.88
C THR A 351 32.44 36.29 -6.38
N GLY A 352 32.08 35.07 -6.76
CA GLY A 352 31.11 34.23 -6.09
C GLY A 352 31.24 32.83 -6.66
N GLN A 353 32.33 32.13 -6.30
CA GLN A 353 32.50 30.71 -6.65
C GLN A 353 31.35 29.92 -6.03
N ALA A 354 30.33 29.64 -6.84
CA ALA A 354 29.46 28.50 -6.61
C ALA A 354 30.31 27.23 -6.74
N PRO A 355 30.14 26.21 -5.88
CA PRO A 355 30.88 24.96 -6.02
C PRO A 355 30.57 24.35 -7.40
N PRO A 356 31.58 23.80 -8.10
CA PRO A 356 31.35 23.11 -9.36
C PRO A 356 30.43 21.90 -9.11
N GLY A 357 29.45 21.71 -9.99
CA GLY A 357 28.40 20.70 -9.83
C GLY A 357 28.93 19.36 -9.35
N GLY A 358 28.36 18.88 -8.25
CA GLY A 358 28.88 17.75 -7.50
C GLY A 358 28.83 16.44 -8.26
N SER A 359 29.90 15.67 -8.19
CA SER A 359 29.89 14.24 -8.53
C SER A 359 28.80 13.50 -7.73
N PRO A 360 28.26 12.36 -8.20
CA PRO A 360 27.25 11.57 -7.48
C PRO A 360 27.61 11.27 -6.01
N ALA A 361 28.90 11.12 -5.69
CA ALA A 361 29.39 10.93 -4.33
C ALA A 361 29.11 12.14 -3.41
N MET A 362 29.23 13.38 -3.91
CA MET A 362 28.92 14.58 -3.13
C MET A 362 27.42 14.74 -2.87
N LEU A 363 26.58 14.34 -3.82
CA LEU A 363 25.12 14.40 -3.67
C LEU A 363 24.65 13.42 -2.58
N ALA A 364 25.18 12.20 -2.60
CA ALA A 364 24.87 11.20 -1.58
C ALA A 364 25.24 11.72 -0.18
N ASP A 365 26.46 12.25 0.00
CA ASP A 365 26.92 12.79 1.28
C ASP A 365 26.03 13.94 1.81
N ILE A 366 25.65 14.87 0.93
CA ILE A 366 24.75 16.00 1.29
C ILE A 366 23.39 15.48 1.77
N LEU A 367 22.83 14.52 1.05
CA LEU A 367 21.51 13.96 1.37
C LEU A 367 21.57 13.08 2.64
N GLU A 368 22.62 12.28 2.82
CA GLU A 368 22.81 11.48 4.05
C GLU A 368 22.92 12.34 5.31
N ASP A 369 23.60 13.48 5.23
CA ASP A 369 23.78 14.40 6.37
C ASP A 369 22.48 15.12 6.75
N ALA A 370 21.55 15.24 5.80
CA ALA A 370 20.33 16.03 5.95
C ALA A 370 19.09 15.19 6.29
N VAL A 371 19.04 13.95 5.81
CA VAL A 371 17.89 13.04 5.99
C VAL A 371 17.97 12.35 7.34
N VAL A 372 16.82 12.21 7.99
CA VAL A 372 16.70 11.71 9.35
C VAL A 372 15.63 10.63 9.45
N ILE A 373 15.75 9.77 10.46
CA ILE A 373 14.67 8.91 10.94
C ILE A 373 13.87 9.70 11.96
N VAL A 374 12.55 9.67 11.82
CA VAL A 374 11.60 10.20 12.80
C VAL A 374 10.93 9.01 13.47
N VAL A 375 11.02 8.96 14.80
CA VAL A 375 10.36 7.95 15.63
C VAL A 375 9.35 8.67 16.52
N ALA A 376 8.10 8.23 16.46
CA ALA A 376 6.99 8.76 17.23
C ALA A 376 6.44 7.67 18.16
N GLU A 377 6.57 7.85 19.47
CA GLU A 377 6.14 6.85 20.45
C GLU A 377 4.70 7.14 20.93
N ALA A 378 3.84 6.12 20.89
CA ALA A 378 2.43 6.15 21.24
C ALA A 378 2.12 4.99 22.22
N GLY A 379 2.47 5.19 23.50
CA GLY A 379 2.37 4.13 24.52
C GLY A 379 3.34 2.98 24.22
N GLU A 380 2.80 1.77 24.05
CA GLU A 380 3.58 0.55 23.71
C GLU A 380 3.93 0.45 22.21
N HIS A 381 3.39 1.33 21.36
CA HIS A 381 3.62 1.30 19.90
C HIS A 381 4.50 2.47 19.46
N SER A 382 5.37 2.26 18.48
CA SER A 382 6.16 3.33 17.85
C SER A 382 5.90 3.37 16.34
N ALA A 383 5.55 4.55 15.83
CA ALA A 383 5.53 4.84 14.40
C ALA A 383 6.92 5.32 13.97
N MET A 384 7.32 4.95 12.75
CA MET A 384 8.61 5.36 12.17
C MET A 384 8.40 5.88 10.74
N GLY A 385 9.11 6.95 10.43
CA GLY A 385 9.18 7.52 9.10
C GLY A 385 10.50 8.24 8.86
N SER A 386 10.57 8.96 7.75
CA SER A 386 11.72 9.77 7.37
C SER A 386 11.41 11.25 7.49
N GLY A 387 12.46 12.06 7.57
CA GLY A 387 12.38 13.51 7.51
C GLY A 387 13.64 14.09 6.90
N PHE A 388 13.70 15.40 6.73
CA PHE A 388 14.93 16.08 6.31
C PHE A 388 15.02 17.49 6.90
N ALA A 389 16.24 17.97 7.04
CA ALA A 389 16.51 19.29 7.56
C ALA A 389 16.20 20.39 6.53
N ILE A 390 15.45 21.41 6.95
CA ILE A 390 15.22 22.66 6.19
C ILE A 390 15.93 23.87 6.81
N ALA A 391 16.39 23.71 8.06
CA ALA A 391 17.30 24.62 8.76
C ALA A 391 18.12 23.79 9.76
N PRO A 392 19.20 24.32 10.36
CA PRO A 392 20.09 23.53 11.23
C PRO A 392 19.38 22.78 12.35
N THR A 393 18.29 23.33 12.91
CA THR A 393 17.52 22.71 14.00
C THR A 393 16.08 22.37 13.62
N LEU A 394 15.70 22.49 12.34
CA LEU A 394 14.33 22.29 11.87
C LEU A 394 14.26 21.18 10.86
N VAL A 395 13.37 20.22 11.12
CA VAL A 395 13.15 19.02 10.30
C VAL A 395 11.71 19.04 9.80
N VAL A 396 11.53 18.71 8.53
CA VAL A 396 10.21 18.46 7.93
C VAL A 396 10.00 16.95 7.81
N THR A 397 8.77 16.52 8.06
CA THR A 397 8.28 15.16 7.81
C THR A 397 6.79 15.22 7.44
N ASN A 398 6.15 14.07 7.22
CA ASN A 398 4.71 14.03 7.08
C ASN A 398 4.00 14.10 8.44
N ARG A 399 2.78 14.64 8.47
CA ARG A 399 1.97 14.67 9.70
C ARG A 399 1.57 13.26 10.11
N HIS A 400 1.24 12.36 9.17
CA HIS A 400 0.89 10.99 9.54
C HIS A 400 2.02 10.22 10.24
N VAL A 401 3.29 10.61 10.05
CA VAL A 401 4.45 9.97 10.71
C VAL A 401 4.45 10.23 12.22
N ILE A 402 3.97 11.40 12.64
CA ILE A 402 3.87 11.80 14.05
C ILE A 402 2.45 11.72 14.60
N ALA A 403 1.48 11.28 13.80
CA ALA A 403 0.09 11.18 14.21
C ALA A 403 -0.05 10.11 15.31
N GLY A 404 -0.63 10.50 16.46
CA GLY A 404 -0.77 9.60 17.61
C GLY A 404 0.43 9.60 18.57
N ALA A 405 1.50 10.34 18.27
CA ALA A 405 2.64 10.47 19.20
C ALA A 405 2.19 11.07 20.53
N THR A 406 2.68 10.49 21.63
CA THR A 406 2.54 11.09 22.95
C THR A 406 3.26 12.45 22.94
N PRO A 407 2.66 13.54 23.43
CA PRO A 407 3.32 14.85 23.46
C PRO A 407 4.73 14.76 24.06
N GLY A 408 5.73 15.30 23.36
CA GLY A 408 7.14 15.26 23.77
C GLY A 408 7.89 13.94 23.52
N HIS A 409 7.25 12.94 22.91
CA HIS A 409 7.85 11.63 22.62
C HIS A 409 8.13 11.42 21.12
N VAL A 410 8.58 12.49 20.47
CA VAL A 410 9.15 12.41 19.12
C VAL A 410 10.67 12.44 19.23
N ARG A 411 11.33 11.50 18.57
CA ARG A 411 12.78 11.35 18.53
C ARG A 411 13.26 11.41 17.09
N VAL A 412 14.37 12.11 16.87
CA VAL A 412 15.01 12.23 15.56
C VAL A 412 16.41 11.64 15.64
N LEU A 413 16.77 10.85 14.63
CA LEU A 413 18.07 10.20 14.51
C LEU A 413 18.62 10.43 13.11
N SER A 414 19.93 10.70 13.01
CA SER A 414 20.64 10.69 11.73
C SER A 414 22.11 10.37 11.92
N ARG A 415 22.81 10.05 10.83
CA ARG A 415 24.28 9.88 10.83
C ARG A 415 24.98 11.07 11.47
N ARG A 416 24.51 12.29 11.18
CA ARG A 416 25.09 13.54 11.66
C ARG A 416 24.82 13.81 13.15
N LEU A 417 23.67 13.38 13.66
CA LEU A 417 23.36 13.49 15.09
C LEU A 417 24.07 12.42 15.92
N GLY A 418 24.31 11.24 15.32
CA GLY A 418 25.00 10.10 15.94
C GLY A 418 24.22 9.43 17.08
N ARG A 419 23.13 10.03 17.56
CA ARG A 419 22.22 9.53 18.59
C ARG A 419 20.80 10.00 18.33
N ALA A 420 19.83 9.38 19.01
CA ALA A 420 18.47 9.88 19.01
C ALA A 420 18.35 11.12 19.89
N VAL A 421 17.76 12.16 19.33
CA VAL A 421 17.57 13.48 19.95
C VAL A 421 16.07 13.75 20.10
N PRO A 422 15.60 14.29 21.23
CA PRO A 422 14.21 14.71 21.37
C PRO A 422 13.87 15.85 20.39
N ALA A 423 12.69 15.79 19.79
CA ALA A 423 12.17 16.83 18.92
C ALA A 423 10.78 17.30 19.35
N GLU A 424 10.54 18.60 19.24
CA GLU A 424 9.26 19.23 19.52
C GLU A 424 8.47 19.45 18.22
N VAL A 425 7.18 19.16 18.22
CA VAL A 425 6.29 19.48 17.10
C VAL A 425 5.94 20.96 17.16
N ILE A 426 6.47 21.75 16.22
CA ILE A 426 6.25 23.20 16.16
C ILE A 426 4.98 23.54 15.38
N ALA A 427 4.72 22.79 14.32
CA ALA A 427 3.55 22.97 13.48
C ALA A 427 3.21 21.68 12.74
N GLN A 428 1.94 21.54 12.38
CA GLN A 428 1.45 20.46 11.53
C GLN A 428 0.22 20.94 10.77
N THR A 429 -0.05 20.35 9.62
CA THR A 429 -1.24 20.65 8.83
C THR A 429 -2.52 20.17 9.55
N PRO A 430 -3.66 20.88 9.38
CA PRO A 430 -4.91 20.54 10.05
C PRO A 430 -5.62 19.34 9.38
N GLY A 431 -6.05 18.38 10.20
CA GLY A 431 -6.93 17.28 9.79
C GLY A 431 -6.28 16.16 8.97
N ASP A 432 -6.99 15.04 8.87
CA ASP A 432 -6.72 13.87 8.03
C ASP A 432 -7.67 13.75 6.83
N GLU A 433 -8.44 14.82 6.58
CA GLU A 433 -9.39 14.91 5.48
C GLU A 433 -8.70 14.82 4.12
N ILE A 434 -9.36 14.12 3.19
CA ILE A 434 -8.92 13.98 1.81
C ILE A 434 -8.84 15.37 1.18
N GLY A 435 -7.64 15.79 0.77
CA GLY A 435 -7.40 17.11 0.18
C GLY A 435 -6.58 18.06 1.05
N GLN A 436 -6.30 17.74 2.31
CA GLN A 436 -5.35 18.52 3.13
C GLN A 436 -3.89 18.10 2.90
N PRO A 437 -2.93 19.04 2.83
CA PRO A 437 -1.52 18.72 2.79
C PRO A 437 -1.10 17.96 4.06
N ASP A 438 -0.09 17.12 3.96
CA ASP A 438 0.35 16.24 5.04
C ASP A 438 1.79 16.57 5.45
N PHE A 439 1.96 17.68 6.18
CA PHE A 439 3.26 18.18 6.63
C PHE A 439 3.29 18.36 8.15
N ALA A 440 4.44 18.04 8.75
CA ALA A 440 4.79 18.41 10.11
C ALA A 440 6.19 19.04 10.15
N LEU A 441 6.33 20.03 11.03
CA LEU A 441 7.58 20.74 11.31
C LEU A 441 8.03 20.42 12.72
N LEU A 442 9.22 19.84 12.82
CA LEU A 442 9.85 19.45 14.07
C LEU A 442 11.04 20.36 14.38
N ARG A 443 11.25 20.65 15.66
CA ARG A 443 12.45 21.34 16.16
C ARG A 443 13.28 20.40 17.00
N LEU A 444 14.55 20.26 16.67
CA LEU A 444 15.49 19.49 17.47
C LEU A 444 15.75 20.18 18.82
N GLY A 445 15.72 19.40 19.90
CA GLY A 445 16.09 19.89 21.24
C GLY A 445 17.60 20.13 21.38
N GLU A 446 18.42 19.41 20.61
CA GLU A 446 19.88 19.54 20.58
C GLU A 446 20.47 19.13 19.23
N GLY A 447 21.74 19.48 18.96
CA GLY A 447 22.42 19.13 17.71
C GLY A 447 22.01 19.99 16.51
N GLN A 448 22.70 19.78 15.38
CA GLN A 448 22.46 20.51 14.13
C GLN A 448 22.60 19.61 12.91
N LEU A 449 21.74 19.80 11.93
CA LEU A 449 21.73 19.11 10.64
C LEU A 449 22.19 20.03 9.51
N SER A 450 22.51 19.45 8.35
CA SER A 450 22.80 20.20 7.13
C SER A 450 21.48 20.42 6.39
N PRO A 451 20.98 21.65 6.24
CA PRO A 451 19.68 21.87 5.59
C PRO A 451 19.76 21.69 4.07
N LEU A 452 18.68 21.18 3.48
CA LEU A 452 18.54 21.10 2.03
C LEU A 452 17.76 22.30 1.48
N PRO A 453 18.21 22.88 0.35
CA PRO A 453 17.44 23.89 -0.36
C PRO A 453 16.19 23.29 -1.02
N LEU A 454 15.14 24.10 -1.15
CA LEU A 454 13.88 23.73 -1.80
C LEU A 454 13.83 24.30 -3.24
N ALA A 455 13.39 23.50 -4.19
CA ALA A 455 13.16 23.94 -5.56
C ALA A 455 11.74 24.52 -5.71
N THR A 456 11.60 25.59 -6.51
CA THR A 456 10.28 26.20 -6.80
C THR A 456 9.55 25.54 -7.96
N ALA A 457 10.25 24.79 -8.80
CA ALA A 457 9.72 24.14 -9.98
C ALA A 457 10.26 22.72 -10.12
N ALA A 458 9.42 21.85 -10.66
CA ALA A 458 9.72 20.45 -10.88
C ALA A 458 8.97 19.99 -12.14
N ASP A 459 9.69 19.93 -13.26
CA ASP A 459 9.12 19.59 -14.57
C ASP A 459 9.10 18.08 -14.80
N ARG A 460 8.27 17.64 -15.75
CA ARG A 460 8.25 16.23 -16.17
C ARG A 460 9.60 15.84 -16.76
N MET A 461 9.94 14.56 -16.61
CA MET A 461 11.24 13.98 -16.99
C MET A 461 12.43 14.53 -16.19
N LEU A 462 12.21 15.30 -15.13
CA LEU A 462 13.28 15.66 -14.20
C LEU A 462 13.75 14.41 -13.47
N ASP A 463 15.04 14.13 -13.54
CA ASP A 463 15.71 13.10 -12.75
C ASP A 463 15.63 13.44 -11.26
N VAL A 464 15.15 12.49 -10.48
CA VAL A 464 14.97 12.62 -9.04
C VAL A 464 15.54 11.42 -8.30
N VAL A 465 15.83 11.60 -7.03
CA VAL A 465 16.17 10.54 -6.08
C VAL A 465 15.27 10.68 -4.87
N ALA A 466 14.54 9.61 -4.54
CA ALA A 466 13.83 9.50 -3.27
C ALA A 466 14.82 9.00 -2.22
N VAL A 467 14.88 9.68 -1.08
CA VAL A 467 15.77 9.32 0.02
C VAL A 467 14.94 9.09 1.28
N GLY A 468 15.20 7.99 1.99
CA GLY A 468 14.52 7.70 3.25
C GLY A 468 14.97 6.38 3.87
N PHE A 469 14.27 5.99 4.92
CA PHE A 469 14.59 4.83 5.73
C PHE A 469 13.44 3.83 5.68
N PRO A 470 13.34 3.00 4.63
CA PRO A 470 12.25 2.07 4.49
C PRO A 470 12.33 0.99 5.59
N GLY A 471 11.18 0.66 6.17
CA GLY A 471 11.07 -0.26 7.30
C GLY A 471 11.48 -1.71 6.99
N PHE A 472 11.66 -2.10 5.72
CA PHE A 472 12.19 -3.42 5.37
C PHE A 472 13.73 -3.49 5.48
N ALA A 473 14.42 -2.35 5.34
CA ALA A 473 15.88 -2.26 5.44
C ALA A 473 16.34 -2.10 6.90
N LEU A 474 15.39 -1.83 7.81
CA LEU A 474 15.59 -1.67 9.23
C LEU A 474 14.88 -2.82 9.95
N ASN A 475 15.61 -3.69 10.63
CA ASN A 475 15.00 -4.57 11.61
C ASN A 475 14.46 -3.70 12.75
N LEU A 476 13.18 -3.29 12.67
CA LEU A 476 12.61 -2.21 13.49
C LEU A 476 12.95 -2.32 14.99
N ASP A 477 13.01 -3.50 15.59
CA ASP A 477 13.38 -3.62 17.01
C ASP A 477 14.90 -3.55 17.26
N ALA A 478 15.70 -4.26 16.48
CA ALA A 478 17.15 -4.36 16.68
C ALA A 478 17.89 -3.11 16.19
N ASP A 479 17.42 -2.50 15.10
CA ASP A 479 18.05 -1.37 14.45
C ASP A 479 17.58 -0.05 15.05
N VAL A 480 16.32 0.06 15.51
CA VAL A 480 15.91 1.19 16.37
C VAL A 480 16.61 1.08 17.73
N ALA A 481 16.70 -0.11 18.35
CA ALA A 481 17.49 -0.26 19.58
C ALA A 481 18.98 0.05 19.37
N ARG A 482 19.58 -0.29 18.21
CA ARG A 482 20.97 0.04 17.88
C ARG A 482 21.16 1.52 17.52
N ALA A 483 20.20 2.10 16.82
CA ALA A 483 20.12 3.53 16.54
C ALA A 483 20.04 4.36 17.82
N LEU A 484 19.17 3.96 18.75
CA LEU A 484 19.09 4.53 20.10
C LEU A 484 20.39 4.34 20.89
N ARG A 485 21.19 3.31 20.57
CA ARG A 485 22.52 3.04 21.14
C ARG A 485 23.70 3.65 20.37
N GLY A 486 23.44 4.47 19.34
CA GLY A 486 24.45 5.35 18.73
C GLY A 486 25.03 4.95 17.37
N ALA A 487 24.38 4.05 16.61
CA ALA A 487 24.76 3.76 15.23
C ALA A 487 23.54 3.79 14.29
N PRO A 488 23.17 4.98 13.78
CA PRO A 488 22.10 5.11 12.79
C PRO A 488 22.41 4.30 11.53
N PRO A 489 21.41 3.64 10.91
CA PRO A 489 21.54 3.04 9.60
C PRO A 489 21.77 4.13 8.52
N GLN A 490 22.22 3.73 7.34
CA GLN A 490 22.30 4.63 6.18
C GLN A 490 20.92 4.74 5.49
N PRO A 491 20.55 5.90 4.95
CA PRO A 491 19.33 6.03 4.17
C PRO A 491 19.45 5.29 2.84
N LEU A 492 18.32 4.82 2.34
CA LEU A 492 18.22 4.20 1.02
C LEU A 492 17.93 5.27 -0.04
N PHE A 493 18.61 5.15 -1.17
CA PHE A 493 18.51 6.07 -2.30
C PHE A 493 17.86 5.36 -3.49
N THR A 494 16.66 5.80 -3.87
CA THR A 494 15.96 5.23 -5.03
C THR A 494 15.93 6.25 -6.17
N PRO A 495 16.66 6.02 -7.27
CA PRO A 495 16.60 6.90 -8.43
C PRO A 495 15.30 6.72 -9.21
N GLY A 496 14.86 7.77 -9.89
CA GLY A 496 13.72 7.76 -10.80
C GLY A 496 13.58 9.09 -11.55
N PHE A 497 12.41 9.33 -12.11
CA PHE A 497 12.09 10.60 -12.78
C PHE A 497 10.65 11.02 -12.47
N LEU A 498 10.38 12.33 -12.59
CA LEU A 498 9.03 12.87 -12.48
C LEU A 498 8.20 12.52 -13.72
N SER A 499 7.16 11.71 -13.51
CA SER A 499 6.22 11.31 -14.56
C SER A 499 5.17 12.39 -14.81
N ALA A 500 4.63 12.98 -13.75
CA ALA A 500 3.62 14.03 -13.83
C ALA A 500 3.61 14.91 -12.59
N ALA A 501 3.08 16.12 -12.73
CA ALA A 501 2.59 16.94 -11.62
C ALA A 501 1.09 17.14 -11.83
N GLN A 502 0.28 16.88 -10.80
CA GLN A 502 -1.17 16.89 -10.86
C GLN A 502 -1.75 17.66 -9.69
N GLU A 503 -2.83 18.40 -9.93
CA GLU A 503 -3.62 19.04 -8.87
C GLU A 503 -4.73 18.08 -8.45
N ILE A 504 -4.67 17.57 -7.23
CA ILE A 504 -5.65 16.63 -6.67
C ILE A 504 -6.15 17.21 -5.35
N GLY A 505 -7.45 17.52 -5.26
CA GLY A 505 -8.05 18.05 -4.04
C GLY A 505 -7.43 19.36 -3.56
N GLY A 506 -6.93 20.21 -4.47
CA GLY A 506 -6.23 21.46 -4.14
C GLY A 506 -4.76 21.29 -3.77
N GLN A 507 -4.21 20.09 -3.92
CA GLN A 507 -2.80 19.79 -3.68
C GLN A 507 -2.07 19.50 -4.98
N ARG A 508 -0.89 20.11 -5.12
CA ARG A 508 0.05 19.80 -6.18
C ARG A 508 0.87 18.57 -5.81
N ILE A 509 0.45 17.42 -6.33
CA ILE A 509 1.08 16.12 -6.13
C ILE A 509 2.03 15.83 -7.30
N LEU A 510 3.24 15.39 -6.97
CA LEU A 510 4.22 14.90 -7.93
C LEU A 510 4.13 13.38 -8.03
N VAL A 511 3.99 12.87 -9.24
CA VAL A 511 3.99 11.44 -9.57
C VAL A 511 5.35 11.08 -10.13
N HIS A 512 6.01 10.07 -9.56
CA HIS A 512 7.37 9.67 -9.94
C HIS A 512 7.55 8.15 -10.00
N THR A 513 8.66 7.74 -10.60
CA THR A 513 9.05 6.31 -10.73
C THR A 513 10.05 5.85 -9.68
N ALA A 514 10.60 6.77 -8.87
CA ALA A 514 11.47 6.40 -7.75
C ALA A 514 10.66 5.63 -6.70
N SER A 515 10.88 4.32 -6.60
CA SER A 515 10.12 3.47 -5.67
C SER A 515 10.36 3.87 -4.20
N ILE A 516 9.27 4.18 -3.50
CA ILE A 516 9.25 4.50 -2.06
C ILE A 516 8.44 3.45 -1.33
N ASP A 517 8.89 3.01 -0.17
CA ASP A 517 8.15 2.05 0.67
C ASP A 517 7.81 2.66 2.04
N HIS A 518 7.03 1.93 2.85
CA HIS A 518 6.76 2.31 4.25
C HIS A 518 8.07 2.64 4.97
N GLY A 519 8.12 3.80 5.64
CA GLY A 519 9.33 4.33 6.29
C GLY A 519 10.05 5.42 5.48
N SER A 520 9.93 5.44 4.14
CA SER A 520 10.44 6.53 3.28
C SER A 520 9.56 7.79 3.32
N SER A 521 8.31 7.67 3.79
CA SER A 521 7.37 8.78 3.95
C SER A 521 7.96 9.88 4.85
N GLY A 522 7.87 11.12 4.39
CA GLY A 522 8.42 12.31 5.01
C GLY A 522 9.85 12.63 4.58
N GLY A 523 10.55 11.70 3.94
CA GLY A 523 11.85 11.93 3.34
C GLY A 523 11.79 12.81 2.07
N PRO A 524 12.92 13.37 1.61
CA PRO A 524 12.92 14.24 0.45
C PRO A 524 12.90 13.46 -0.86
N LEU A 525 12.20 14.01 -1.85
CA LEU A 525 12.42 13.77 -3.26
C LEU A 525 13.33 14.88 -3.77
N ALA A 526 14.57 14.56 -4.12
CA ALA A 526 15.59 15.55 -4.50
C ALA A 526 15.98 15.43 -5.97
N ASP A 527 16.34 16.55 -6.60
CA ASP A 527 16.97 16.55 -7.92
C ASP A 527 18.47 16.22 -7.84
N ARG A 528 19.11 16.06 -9.00
CA ARG A 528 20.55 15.77 -9.11
C ARG A 528 21.46 16.90 -8.62
N CYS A 529 20.91 18.07 -8.29
CA CYS A 529 21.63 19.21 -7.73
C CYS A 529 21.50 19.29 -6.21
N GLY A 530 20.82 18.33 -5.56
CA GLY A 530 20.65 18.28 -4.11
C GLY A 530 19.54 19.18 -3.59
N ARG A 531 18.62 19.61 -4.47
CA ARG A 531 17.48 20.46 -4.10
C ARG A 531 16.24 19.61 -3.98
N VAL A 532 15.44 19.85 -2.95
CA VAL A 532 14.21 19.10 -2.70
C VAL A 532 13.10 19.63 -3.61
N VAL A 533 12.57 18.74 -4.44
CA VAL A 533 11.43 19.00 -5.33
C VAL A 533 10.10 18.56 -4.72
N GLY A 534 10.13 17.67 -3.73
CA GLY A 534 8.94 17.26 -2.97
C GLY A 534 9.24 16.43 -1.72
N VAL A 535 8.18 16.06 -1.00
CA VAL A 535 8.21 15.24 0.21
C VAL A 535 7.49 13.92 -0.07
N ASN A 536 8.21 12.79 0.04
CA ASN A 536 7.67 11.45 -0.22
C ASN A 536 6.51 11.14 0.72
N THR A 537 5.42 10.52 0.26
CA THR A 537 4.26 10.24 1.14
C THR A 537 3.67 8.84 0.95
N PHE A 538 3.11 8.51 -0.22
CA PHE A 538 2.41 7.25 -0.47
C PHE A 538 2.66 6.73 -1.89
N GLY A 539 2.57 5.42 -2.07
CA GLY A 539 2.53 4.76 -3.39
C GLY A 539 1.16 4.14 -3.61
N ARG A 540 0.62 4.23 -4.83
CA ARG A 540 -0.60 3.52 -5.23
C ARG A 540 -0.23 2.51 -6.29
N THR A 541 -0.52 1.24 -6.02
CA THR A 541 -0.47 0.19 -7.02
C THR A 541 -1.88 0.01 -7.56
N ASP A 542 -2.05 0.12 -8.87
CA ASP A 542 -3.31 -0.26 -9.49
C ASP A 542 -3.42 -1.79 -9.49
N GLY A 543 -4.46 -2.34 -8.88
CA GLY A 543 -4.62 -3.80 -8.70
C GLY A 543 -4.84 -4.57 -10.00
N GLN A 544 -4.90 -3.90 -11.16
CA GLN A 544 -5.04 -4.50 -12.49
C GLN A 544 -3.79 -4.35 -13.37
N THR A 545 -2.84 -3.50 -12.98
CA THR A 545 -1.66 -3.17 -13.80
C THR A 545 -0.40 -3.27 -12.94
N ALA A 546 0.68 -3.88 -13.43
CA ALA A 546 1.99 -3.92 -12.74
C ALA A 546 2.69 -2.54 -12.64
N TYR A 547 1.96 -1.46 -12.90
CA TYR A 547 2.42 -0.09 -12.79
C TYR A 547 2.23 0.39 -11.35
N ARG A 548 3.33 0.55 -10.62
CA ARG A 548 3.39 1.26 -9.35
C ARG A 548 3.62 2.75 -9.63
N LEU A 549 2.75 3.60 -9.10
CA LEU A 549 2.94 5.05 -9.11
C LEU A 549 3.21 5.51 -7.69
N ASP A 550 4.31 6.22 -7.51
CA ASP A 550 4.72 6.78 -6.24
C ASP A 550 4.50 8.30 -6.24
N TYR A 551 4.12 8.83 -5.07
CA TYR A 551 3.65 10.20 -4.94
C TYR A 551 4.45 10.98 -3.89
N ALA A 552 4.71 12.25 -4.21
CA ALA A 552 5.32 13.22 -3.32
C ALA A 552 4.51 14.53 -3.28
N LEU A 553 4.45 15.17 -2.12
CA LEU A 553 3.89 16.51 -1.97
C LEU A 553 4.90 17.52 -2.51
N SER A 554 4.48 18.43 -3.39
CA SER A 554 5.43 19.34 -4.06
C SER A 554 6.12 20.33 -3.10
N ALA A 555 7.37 20.69 -3.40
CA ALA A 555 8.13 21.68 -2.64
C ALA A 555 7.44 23.07 -2.56
N PRO A 556 6.75 23.59 -3.58
CA PRO A 556 5.96 24.82 -3.45
C PRO A 556 4.92 24.77 -2.33
N MET A 557 4.22 23.65 -2.15
CA MET A 557 3.28 23.49 -1.05
C MET A 557 3.98 23.53 0.31
N LEU A 558 5.15 22.87 0.41
CA LEU A 558 5.98 22.91 1.60
C LEU A 558 6.45 24.33 1.91
N ILE A 559 6.89 25.09 0.91
CA ILE A 559 7.31 26.49 1.05
C ILE A 559 6.17 27.32 1.64
N THR A 560 4.94 27.18 1.11
CA THR A 560 3.76 27.88 1.65
C THR A 560 3.50 27.52 3.12
N PHE A 561 3.57 26.23 3.47
CA PHE A 561 3.42 25.77 4.86
C PHE A 561 4.48 26.37 5.79
N LEU A 562 5.75 26.35 5.38
CA LEU A 562 6.86 26.89 6.17
C LEU A 562 6.71 28.41 6.38
N GLN A 563 6.35 29.14 5.33
CA GLN A 563 6.14 30.60 5.39
C GLN A 563 4.97 30.97 6.31
N ALA A 564 3.87 30.20 6.26
CA ALA A 564 2.71 30.39 7.15
C ALA A 564 3.08 30.24 8.64
N HIS A 565 4.13 29.48 8.94
CA HIS A 565 4.66 29.29 10.29
C HIS A 565 5.94 30.09 10.58
N GLY A 566 6.20 31.14 9.79
CA GLY A 566 7.30 32.08 10.04
C GLY A 566 8.70 31.55 9.72
N VAL A 567 8.80 30.42 9.01
CA VAL A 567 10.08 29.82 8.59
C VAL A 567 10.40 30.27 7.16
N ARG A 568 11.64 30.72 6.94
CA ARG A 568 12.17 31.09 5.63
C ARG A 568 13.19 30.04 5.17
N PRO A 569 12.79 29.07 4.32
CA PRO A 569 13.73 28.07 3.79
C PRO A 569 14.70 28.70 2.76
N ASP A 570 15.84 28.05 2.51
CA ASP A 570 16.66 28.33 1.33
C ASP A 570 15.88 27.85 0.09
N VAL A 571 15.50 28.77 -0.78
CA VAL A 571 14.71 28.51 -1.98
C VAL A 571 15.57 28.79 -3.20
N ARG A 572 15.57 27.83 -4.14
CA ARG A 572 16.37 27.85 -5.36
C ARG A 572 15.47 27.82 -6.58
N GLU A 573 15.62 28.83 -7.43
CA GLU A 573 14.81 29.02 -8.66
C GLU A 573 15.58 28.69 -9.94
N ASP A 574 16.89 28.38 -9.82
CA ASP A 574 17.72 28.02 -10.95
C ASP A 574 17.27 26.69 -11.59
N THR A 575 17.64 26.43 -12.84
CA THR A 575 17.41 25.12 -13.45
C THR A 575 18.56 24.19 -13.03
N CYS A 576 18.24 22.98 -12.56
CA CYS A 576 19.27 22.01 -12.21
C CYS A 576 19.99 21.55 -13.48
N HIS A 577 21.29 21.87 -13.54
CA HIS A 577 22.21 21.35 -14.55
C HIS A 577 23.19 20.44 -13.82
N PRO A 578 22.91 19.12 -13.73
CA PRO A 578 23.84 18.21 -13.10
C PRO A 578 25.17 18.25 -13.86
N ALA A 579 26.29 18.30 -13.14
CA ALA A 579 27.59 18.24 -13.79
C ALA A 579 27.68 16.94 -14.57
N ALA A 580 27.96 17.04 -15.88
CA ALA A 580 28.23 15.88 -16.69
C ALA A 580 29.35 15.07 -16.02
N ALA A 581 29.13 13.77 -15.83
CA ALA A 581 30.17 12.86 -15.37
C ALA A 581 31.40 13.10 -16.27
N ALA A 582 32.50 13.55 -15.67
CA ALA A 582 33.71 13.84 -16.42
C ALA A 582 34.08 12.62 -17.27
N ALA A 583 33.98 12.77 -18.59
CA ALA A 583 34.43 11.74 -19.51
C ALA A 583 35.89 11.43 -19.18
N ALA A 584 36.17 10.17 -18.84
CA ALA A 584 37.53 9.73 -18.57
C ALA A 584 38.43 10.14 -19.76
N PRO A 585 39.62 10.71 -19.52
CA PRO A 585 40.49 11.10 -20.61
C PRO A 585 40.85 9.87 -21.45
N PRO A 586 40.90 10.01 -22.79
CA PRO A 586 41.22 8.89 -23.67
C PRO A 586 42.62 8.36 -23.34
N ARG A 587 42.71 7.03 -23.16
CA ARG A 587 43.98 6.32 -22.94
C ARG A 587 44.81 6.22 -24.21
#